data_AF-A0A8B3FIU1-F1
#
_entry.id   AF-A0A8B3FIU1-F1
#
_cell.length_a   1.000
_cell.length_b   1.000
_cell.length_c   1.000
_cell.angle_alpha   90.00
_cell.angle_beta   90.00
_cell.angle_gamma   90.00
#
_symmetry.space_group_name_H-M   'P 1'
#
loop_
_entity.id
_entity.type
_entity.pdbx_description
1 polymer ?
#
loop_
_entity_poly.entity_id
_entity_poly.type
_entity_poly.pdbx_seq_one_letter_code
_entity_poly.pdbx_strand_id
1 'polypeptide(L)' 'MGLGVSRFPETLICDQCNSADGTVKRMLKLPKKFSFSPQEMRMFIEATPHGKHKINYERALDLFTLLMKSNDRGSRIFF' A
#
# COMPACT_ATOMS: atom_id res chain seq x y z
N MET A 1 -4.19 22.07 -3.17
CA MET A 1 -3.76 21.36 -1.94
C MET A 1 -2.43 21.94 -1.48
N GLY A 2 -2.28 22.22 -0.17
CA GLY A 2 -1.03 22.74 0.40
C GLY A 2 0.11 21.73 0.37
N LEU A 3 1.35 22.20 0.54
CA LEU A 3 2.52 21.35 0.67
C LEU A 3 2.39 20.49 1.93
N GLY A 4 2.61 19.17 1.80
CA GLY A 4 2.64 18.25 2.95
C GLY A 4 1.30 17.68 3.40
N VAL A 5 0.23 17.79 2.60
CA VAL A 5 -1.06 17.15 2.92
C VAL A 5 -0.92 15.62 2.83
N SER A 6 -1.34 14.92 3.89
CA SER A 6 -1.37 13.45 3.92
C SER A 6 -2.26 12.88 2.81
N ARG A 7 -1.78 11.82 2.15
CA ARG A 7 -2.56 11.08 1.13
C ARG A 7 -3.69 10.25 1.75
N PHE A 8 -3.56 9.90 3.02
CA PHE A 8 -4.44 8.97 3.72
C PHE A 8 -5.01 9.60 5.00
N PRO A 9 -6.21 9.19 5.43
CA PRO A 9 -6.76 9.61 6.71
C PRO A 9 -5.90 9.09 7.87
N GLU A 10 -5.93 9.81 8.98
CA GLU A 10 -5.34 9.36 10.24
C GLU A 10 -5.90 7.99 10.64
N THR A 11 -5.03 7.02 10.88
CA THR A 11 -5.42 5.63 11.15
C THR A 11 -4.48 5.01 12.18
N LEU A 12 -5.03 4.46 13.25
CA LEU A 12 -4.26 3.68 14.22
C LEU A 12 -3.95 2.28 13.64
N ILE A 13 -2.66 1.92 13.57
CA ILE A 13 -2.19 0.62 13.12
C ILE A 13 -1.14 0.08 14.10
N CYS A 14 -1.00 -1.25 14.19
CA CYS A 14 0.06 -1.86 14.97
C CYS A 14 1.43 -1.71 14.29
N ASP A 15 2.51 -1.92 15.04
CA ASP A 15 3.89 -1.82 14.54
C ASP A 15 4.18 -2.79 13.37
N GLN A 16 3.62 -4.01 13.43
CA GLN A 16 3.79 -4.98 12.35
C GLN A 16 3.12 -4.56 11.05
N CYS A 17 1.91 -4.00 11.12
CA CYS A 17 1.25 -3.42 9.95
C CYS A 17 2.05 -2.19 9.46
N ASN A 18 2.48 -1.30 10.35
CA ASN A 18 3.25 -0.11 10.00
C ASN A 18 4.52 -0.44 9.20
N SER A 19 5.21 -1.52 9.55
CA SER A 19 6.41 -1.97 8.83
C SER A 19 6.13 -2.77 7.54
N ALA A 20 4.89 -3.17 7.29
CA ALA A 20 4.54 -4.03 6.16
C ALA A 20 4.66 -3.32 4.81
N ASP A 21 4.22 -2.06 4.67
CA ASP A 21 4.34 -1.28 3.42
C ASP A 21 5.81 -1.19 2.98
N GLY A 22 6.69 -0.78 3.90
CA GLY A 22 8.13 -0.71 3.64
C GLY A 22 8.74 -2.07 3.28
N THR A 23 8.27 -3.15 3.92
CA THR A 23 8.73 -4.51 3.63
C THR A 23 8.33 -4.96 2.22
N VAL A 24 7.06 -4.81 1.86
CA VAL A 24 6.54 -5.12 0.52
C VAL A 24 7.27 -4.33 -0.55
N LYS A 25 7.41 -3.01 -0.36
CA LYS A 25 8.09 -2.14 -1.33
C LYS A 25 9.52 -2.58 -1.61
N ARG A 26 10.27 -2.97 -0.58
CA ARG A 26 11.65 -3.48 -0.74
C ARG A 26 11.67 -4.82 -1.46
N MET A 27 10.84 -5.77 -1.02
CA MET A 27 10.81 -7.12 -1.57
C MET A 27 10.42 -7.14 -3.05
N LEU A 28 9.40 -6.35 -3.42
CA LEU A 28 8.87 -6.26 -4.79
C LEU A 28 9.52 -5.17 -5.65
N LYS A 29 10.49 -4.42 -5.11
CA LYS A 29 11.17 -3.30 -5.78
C LYS A 29 10.19 -2.24 -6.34
N LEU A 30 9.16 -1.91 -5.56
CA LEU A 30 8.14 -0.92 -5.95
C LEU A 30 8.71 0.51 -5.91
N PRO A 31 8.08 1.48 -6.60
CA PRO A 31 8.54 2.88 -6.62
C PRO A 31 8.70 3.48 -5.22
N LYS A 32 9.79 4.23 -4.99
CA LYS A 32 10.14 4.78 -3.66
C LYS A 32 9.03 5.69 -3.08
N LYS A 33 8.38 6.48 -3.93
CA LYS A 33 7.33 7.44 -3.55
C LYS A 33 5.91 6.85 -3.48
N PHE A 34 5.74 5.57 -3.83
CA PHE A 34 4.47 4.86 -3.68
C PHE A 34 4.34 4.33 -2.25
N SER A 35 3.14 4.25 -1.70
CA SER A 35 2.84 3.56 -0.44
C SER A 35 1.41 3.05 -0.49
N PHE A 36 1.12 1.90 0.10
CA PHE A 36 -0.26 1.42 0.23
C PHE A 36 -1.02 2.19 1.33
N SER A 37 -2.32 2.39 1.16
CA SER A 37 -3.20 2.85 2.24
C SER A 37 -3.41 1.75 3.28
N PRO A 38 -3.81 2.08 4.53
CA PRO A 38 -4.17 1.07 5.52
C PRO A 38 -5.23 0.07 5.03
N GLN A 39 -6.19 0.53 4.22
CA GLN A 39 -7.25 -0.30 3.63
C GLN A 39 -6.69 -1.23 2.54
N GLU A 40 -5.75 -0.76 1.73
CA GLU A 40 -5.04 -1.57 0.75
C GLU A 40 -4.14 -2.62 1.43
N MET A 41 -3.44 -2.25 2.50
CA MET A 41 -2.59 -3.15 3.28
C MET A 41 -3.37 -4.33 3.87
N ARG A 42 -4.61 -4.11 4.33
CA ARG A 42 -5.50 -5.17 4.79
C ARG A 42 -5.70 -6.27 3.74
N MET A 43 -5.59 -5.95 2.45
CA MET A 43 -5.81 -6.93 1.40
C MET A 43 -4.71 -7.99 1.31
N PHE A 44 -3.49 -7.70 1.76
CA PHE A 44 -2.36 -8.62 1.63
C PHE A 44 -1.67 -8.96 2.96
N ILE A 45 -2.08 -8.34 4.07
CA ILE A 45 -1.60 -8.69 5.42
C ILE A 45 -2.59 -9.65 6.06
N GLU A 46 -2.10 -10.83 6.42
CA GLU A 46 -2.83 -11.80 7.23
C GLU A 46 -2.36 -11.65 8.68
N ALA A 47 -3.21 -11.04 9.52
CA ALA A 47 -2.92 -10.85 10.93
C ALA A 47 -2.94 -12.20 11.66
N THR A 48 -1.86 -12.51 12.37
CA THR A 48 -1.70 -13.75 13.14
C THR A 48 -1.69 -13.45 14.64
N PRO A 49 -2.57 -14.08 15.44
CA PRO A 49 -2.52 -13.97 16.89
C PRO A 49 -1.18 -14.48 17.44
N HIS A 50 -0.60 -13.76 18.40
CA HIS A 50 0.65 -14.13 19.08
C HIS A 50 1.84 -14.42 18.14
N GLY A 51 1.82 -13.89 16.92
CA GLY A 51 2.81 -14.18 15.89
C GLY A 51 3.15 -12.98 15.02
N LYS A 52 4.06 -13.21 14.07
CA LYS A 52 4.34 -12.25 13.00
C LYS A 52 3.27 -12.35 11.94
N HIS A 53 2.68 -11.21 11.57
CA HIS A 53 1.74 -11.13 10.47
C HIS A 53 2.39 -11.65 9.19
N LYS A 54 1.62 -12.42 8.42
CA LYS A 54 2.09 -12.93 7.13
C LYS A 54 1.76 -11.90 6.06
N ILE A 55 2.65 -11.80 5.08
CA ILE A 55 2.49 -10.91 3.93
C ILE A 55 2.32 -11.77 2.69
N ASN A 56 1.21 -11.60 1.98
CA ASN A 56 0.99 -12.19 0.67
C ASN A 56 1.55 -11.25 -0.41
N TYR A 57 2.80 -11.51 -0.84
CA TYR A 57 3.50 -10.67 -1.82
C TYR A 57 2.87 -10.70 -3.21
N GLU A 58 2.31 -11.83 -3.64
CA GLU A 58 1.63 -11.95 -4.94
C GLU A 58 0.42 -11.03 -4.97
N ARG A 59 -0.42 -11.09 -3.93
CA ARG A 59 -1.60 -10.24 -3.80
C ARG A 59 -1.25 -8.75 -3.68
N ALA A 60 -0.14 -8.43 -3.02
CA ALA A 60 0.36 -7.06 -2.96
C ALA A 60 0.81 -6.56 -4.35
N LEU A 61 1.47 -7.40 -5.14
CA LEU A 61 1.89 -7.08 -6.50
C LEU A 61 0.67 -6.86 -7.42
N ASP A 62 -0.30 -7.77 -7.38
CA ASP A 62 -1.54 -7.66 -8.16
C ASP A 62 -2.29 -6.36 -7.85
N LEU A 63 -2.41 -6.02 -6.56
CA LEU A 63 -3.04 -4.79 -6.12
C LEU A 63 -2.28 -3.56 -6.63
N PHE A 64 -0.95 -3.54 -6.51
CA PHE A 64 -0.12 -2.46 -7.06
C PHE A 64 -0.36 -2.28 -8.56
N THR A 65 -0.33 -3.36 -9.34
CA THR A 65 -0.56 -3.31 -10.79
C THR A 65 -1.96 -2.77 -11.12
N LEU A 66 -2.98 -3.15 -10.36
CA LEU A 66 -4.34 -2.64 -10.55
C LEU A 66 -4.44 -1.14 -10.26
N LEU A 67 -3.79 -0.67 -9.18
CA LEU A 67 -3.75 0.74 -8.81
C LEU A 67 -3.05 1.59 -9.87
N MET A 68 -1.93 1.11 -10.43
CA MET A 68 -1.21 1.82 -11.49
C MET A 68 -2.04 1.93 -12.77
N LYS A 69 -2.69 0.85 -13.21
CA LYS A 69 -3.60 0.88 -14.36
C LYS A 69 -4.80 1.82 -14.16
N SER A 70 -5.28 1.95 -12.93
CA SER A 70 -6.39 2.84 -12.60
C SER A 70 -5.96 4.30 -12.60
N ASN A 71 -4.73 4.58 -12.15
CA ASN A 71 -4.13 5.90 -12.21
C ASN A 71 -3.91 6.37 -13.66
N ASP A 72 -3.53 5.46 -14.57
CA ASP A 72 -3.36 5.77 -16.00
C ASP A 72 -4.69 6.13 -16.70
N ARG A 73 -5.81 5.58 -16.25
CA ARG A 73 -7.14 5.92 -16.78
C ARG A 73 -7.67 7.26 -16.29
N GLY A 74 -7.28 7.68 -15.08
CA GLY A 74 -7.62 9.00 -14.53
C GLY A 74 -6.83 10.16 -15.17
N SER A 75 -5.70 9.88 -15.82
CA SER A 75 -4.88 10.91 -16.48
C SER A 75 -5.30 11.23 -17.92
N ARG A 76 -6.30 10.53 -18.49
CA ARG A 76 -6.81 10.75 -19.85
C ARG A 76 -8.04 11.66 -19.94
N ILE A 77 -8.45 12.28 -18.83
CA ILE A 77 -9.66 13.15 -18.77
C ILE A 77 -9.31 14.64 -18.66
N PHE A 78 -8.07 15.02 -18.95
CA PHE A 78 -7.61 16.41 -19.04
C PHE A 78 -6.90 16.66 -20.37
N PHE A 79 -7.63 16.57 -21.48
CA PHE A 79 -7.32 17.24 -22.74
C PHE A 79 -8.63 17.70 -23.37
#